data_AF-A0A954W3F2-F1
#
_entry.id   AF-A0A954W3F2-F1
#
_cell.length_a   1.000
_cell.length_b   1.000
_cell.length_c   1.000
_cell.angle_alpha   90.00
_cell.angle_beta   90.00
_cell.angle_gamma   90.00
#
_symmetry.space_group_name_H-M   'P 1'
#
loop_
_entity.id
_entity.type
_entity.pdbx_description
1 polymer ?
#
loop_
_entity_poly.entity_id
_entity_poly.type
_entity_poly.pdbx_seq_one_letter_code
_entity_poly.pdbx_strand_id
1 'polypeptide(L)'
;MKTTAKFLVGFLTLGLALGGLRVPLAAGQSEAWVLMARQAVGQFGGSDSDRRKEAAKWLEQAREAMKSGNLDLAEDYVGRAEKLDVKYDSLFSRFVDTPAKVRKDLQDQRAKGANEPPSSRFNPTGGKVGRQPAMPPKDPNADVTEQALNTLTNDNKAKAQAALNEGRAALNAKNVPAAIAAYQKAVAEKAKFGPAEYSPESLAAELRAAGVDTSRIAPAAAMADVATPDDFARMDRGQALPSAPRDNTNLQNSPFRNDVVNNPLDLERRGAARSIGDGGANESLPTIPGGVNAGMLDQGGQHLLTARQSLAQGDLNRAMQAIGQAKVAGGDFAASGDSPEKVEALVRRASRFANQPTTPEGQAAFARELAGFMMDQAEQLLPYGDTETARQLVGRVKSLPVQYAAGQRTPDMVLAAIDQRAQQMANQAPNQFVGAEGSQPARLPTPNSQQS
;
A
#
# COMPACT_ATOMS: atom_id res chain seq x y z
N MET A 1 33.07 -53.85 -2.61
CA MET A 1 32.27 -53.97 -3.87
C MET A 1 32.33 -52.59 -4.51
N LYS A 2 33.15 -52.25 -5.52
CA LYS A 2 33.28 -52.72 -6.92
C LYS A 2 31.94 -52.80 -7.69
N THR A 3 31.58 -51.70 -8.36
CA THR A 3 30.89 -51.54 -9.68
C THR A 3 30.77 -50.02 -9.93
N THR A 4 31.42 -49.30 -10.87
CA THR A 4 31.57 -49.44 -12.34
C THR A 4 30.20 -49.37 -13.06
N ALA A 5 29.88 -48.59 -14.11
CA ALA A 5 30.40 -47.42 -14.83
C ALA A 5 29.39 -47.07 -15.98
N LYS A 6 29.58 -45.92 -16.66
CA LYS A 6 29.13 -45.53 -18.04
C LYS A 6 27.64 -45.13 -18.18
N PHE A 7 27.26 -44.04 -18.85
CA PHE A 7 27.50 -43.73 -20.27
C PHE A 7 27.51 -42.22 -20.64
N LEU A 8 28.18 -41.98 -21.76
CA LEU A 8 28.42 -40.79 -22.57
C LEU A 8 27.24 -40.54 -23.55
N VAL A 9 27.25 -39.40 -24.29
CA VAL A 9 26.44 -38.97 -25.49
C VAL A 9 25.53 -37.76 -25.19
N GLY A 10 25.52 -36.62 -25.90
CA GLY A 10 26.24 -36.15 -27.10
C GLY A 10 25.80 -34.71 -27.50
N PHE A 11 26.73 -33.98 -28.12
CA PHE A 11 26.65 -32.87 -29.11
C PHE A 11 25.36 -32.02 -29.30
N LEU A 12 25.51 -30.68 -29.23
CA LEU A 12 25.37 -29.81 -30.43
C LEU A 12 26.10 -28.47 -30.22
N THR A 13 27.26 -28.32 -30.85
CA THR A 13 27.94 -27.05 -31.09
C THR A 13 27.44 -26.48 -32.41
N LEU A 14 26.93 -25.25 -32.41
CA LEU A 14 26.74 -24.46 -33.64
C LEU A 14 27.58 -23.19 -33.51
N GLY A 15 28.73 -23.21 -34.17
CA GLY A 15 29.53 -22.03 -34.43
C GLY A 15 28.96 -21.27 -35.63
N LEU A 16 28.93 -19.94 -35.53
CA LEU A 16 28.84 -19.08 -36.70
C LEU A 16 30.07 -18.17 -36.72
N ALA A 17 30.74 -18.18 -37.86
CA ALA A 17 32.08 -17.67 -38.09
C ALA A 17 32.21 -16.15 -37.90
N LEU A 18 33.31 -15.73 -37.26
CA LEU A 18 33.85 -14.38 -37.34
C LEU A 18 34.47 -14.16 -38.73
N GLY A 19 33.83 -13.33 -39.54
CA GLY A 19 34.46 -12.69 -40.68
C GLY A 19 35.33 -11.53 -40.21
N GLY A 20 36.63 -11.58 -40.51
CA GLY A 20 37.56 -10.51 -40.22
C GLY A 20 37.31 -9.28 -41.07
N LEU A 21 37.26 -8.11 -40.44
CA LEU A 21 37.42 -6.83 -41.10
C LEU A 21 38.42 -6.00 -40.29
N ARG A 22 39.56 -5.67 -40.89
CA ARG A 22 40.52 -4.70 -40.36
C ARG A 22 40.03 -3.30 -40.75
N VAL A 23 39.90 -2.40 -39.79
CA VAL A 23 39.68 -0.97 -40.05
C VAL A 23 40.96 -0.21 -39.67
N PRO A 24 41.50 0.66 -40.55
CA PRO A 24 42.69 1.44 -40.25
C PRO A 24 42.40 2.62 -39.31
N LEU A 25 43.41 2.97 -38.51
CA LEU A 25 43.48 4.20 -37.73
C LEU A 25 43.58 5.41 -38.69
N ALA A 26 42.63 6.33 -38.64
CA ALA A 26 42.79 7.67 -39.19
C ALA A 26 42.12 8.69 -38.27
N ALA A 27 42.92 9.66 -37.82
CA ALA A 27 42.48 10.83 -37.10
C ALA A 27 41.77 11.80 -38.06
N GLY A 28 40.62 12.34 -37.65
CA GLY A 28 39.91 13.36 -38.43
C GLY A 28 38.61 13.74 -37.73
N GLN A 29 38.49 15.03 -37.42
CA GLN A 29 37.33 15.65 -36.79
C GLN A 29 36.12 15.71 -37.72
N SER A 30 34.97 15.99 -37.10
CA SER A 30 33.72 16.57 -37.63
C SER A 30 32.63 15.62 -38.16
N GLU A 31 31.42 15.93 -37.68
CA GLU A 31 30.08 15.64 -38.22
C GLU A 31 29.40 14.32 -37.84
N ALA A 32 28.36 14.49 -37.02
CA ALA A 32 27.00 13.95 -37.17
C ALA A 32 26.75 12.44 -36.94
N TRP A 33 25.87 12.21 -35.96
CA TRP A 33 24.73 11.28 -35.98
C TRP A 33 24.88 10.01 -36.80
N VAL A 34 24.93 8.86 -36.11
CA VAL A 34 24.14 7.62 -36.35
C VAL A 34 24.89 6.41 -35.76
N LEU A 35 24.12 5.52 -35.11
CA LEU A 35 24.47 4.18 -34.61
C LEU A 35 25.14 4.05 -33.22
N MET A 36 24.34 4.26 -32.18
CA MET A 36 24.41 3.48 -30.94
C MET A 36 22.99 3.02 -30.56
N ALA A 37 22.43 2.09 -31.35
CA ALA A 37 21.23 1.35 -30.98
C ALA A 37 21.55 -0.14 -31.11
N ARG A 38 22.08 -0.71 -30.04
CA ARG A 38 22.04 -2.15 -29.73
C ARG A 38 22.51 -2.36 -28.29
N GLN A 39 21.58 -2.20 -27.36
CA GLN A 39 21.39 -3.04 -26.16
C GLN A 39 20.27 -2.44 -25.30
N ALA A 40 19.08 -3.05 -25.34
CA ALA A 40 18.11 -3.19 -24.24
C ALA A 40 16.73 -3.56 -24.80
N VAL A 41 16.48 -4.86 -25.01
CA VAL A 41 15.11 -5.38 -24.99
C VAL A 41 14.70 -5.40 -23.52
N GLY A 42 13.88 -4.43 -23.10
CA GLY A 42 13.41 -4.35 -21.70
C GLY A 42 12.65 -3.07 -21.29
N GLN A 43 12.50 -2.07 -22.16
CA GLN A 43 11.87 -0.79 -21.80
C GLN A 43 10.53 -0.53 -22.53
N PHE A 44 9.69 -1.57 -22.64
CA PHE A 44 8.29 -1.42 -23.08
C PHE A 44 7.29 -1.32 -21.92
N GLY A 45 7.77 -1.23 -20.68
CA GLY A 45 6.93 -0.87 -19.54
C GLY A 45 6.80 0.66 -19.47
N GLY A 46 5.68 1.21 -19.94
CA GLY A 46 5.29 2.57 -19.58
C GLY A 46 5.42 2.77 -18.07
N SER A 47 5.82 3.98 -17.65
CA SER A 47 6.06 4.25 -16.23
C SER A 47 4.82 3.86 -15.40
N ASP A 48 4.99 3.50 -14.13
CA ASP A 48 3.85 3.21 -13.24
C ASP A 48 2.83 4.37 -13.20
N SER A 49 3.26 5.59 -13.50
CA SER A 49 2.42 6.78 -13.67
C SER A 49 1.57 6.71 -14.93
N ASP A 50 2.14 6.26 -16.06
CA ASP A 50 1.42 6.16 -17.33
C ASP A 50 0.36 5.05 -17.27
N ARG A 51 0.72 3.88 -16.73
CA ARG A 51 -0.23 2.79 -16.49
C ARG A 51 -1.37 3.22 -15.58
N ARG A 52 -1.09 4.02 -14.55
CA ARG A 52 -2.11 4.64 -13.68
C ARG A 52 -3.09 5.53 -14.45
N LYS A 53 -2.58 6.41 -15.32
CA LYS A 53 -3.42 7.30 -16.13
C LYS A 53 -4.30 6.52 -17.10
N GLU A 54 -3.75 5.49 -17.75
CA GLU A 54 -4.52 4.61 -18.63
C GLU A 54 -5.61 3.85 -17.87
N ALA A 55 -5.28 3.30 -16.71
CA ALA A 55 -6.26 2.63 -15.87
C ALA A 55 -7.38 3.58 -15.44
N ALA A 56 -7.04 4.81 -15.03
CA ALA A 56 -8.02 5.83 -14.67
C ALA A 56 -8.99 6.13 -15.83
N LYS A 57 -8.47 6.25 -17.07
CA LYS A 57 -9.30 6.46 -18.26
C LYS A 57 -10.28 5.31 -18.52
N TRP A 58 -9.84 4.06 -18.37
CA TRP A 58 -10.75 2.90 -18.51
C TRP A 58 -11.84 2.87 -17.42
N LEU A 59 -11.51 3.24 -16.18
CA LEU A 59 -12.49 3.30 -15.09
C LEU A 59 -13.51 4.42 -15.28
N GLU A 60 -13.07 5.57 -15.81
CA GLU A 60 -13.98 6.66 -16.20
C GLU A 60 -14.96 6.21 -17.28
N GLN A 61 -14.48 5.52 -18.32
CA GLN A 61 -15.34 4.96 -19.36
C GLN A 61 -16.30 3.89 -18.82
N ALA A 62 -15.87 3.08 -17.85
CA ALA A 62 -16.73 2.11 -17.18
C ALA A 62 -17.88 2.80 -16.42
N ARG A 63 -17.60 3.91 -15.73
CA ARG A 63 -18.61 4.73 -15.06
C ARG A 63 -19.62 5.32 -16.04
N GLU A 64 -19.16 5.81 -17.18
CA GLU A 64 -20.03 6.34 -18.24
C GLU A 64 -20.90 5.24 -18.86
N ALA A 65 -20.32 4.07 -19.15
CA ALA A 65 -21.06 2.91 -19.63
C ALA A 65 -22.14 2.46 -18.61
N MET A 66 -21.83 2.43 -17.31
CA MET A 66 -22.83 2.16 -16.26
C MET A 66 -23.95 3.20 -16.24
N LYS A 67 -23.63 4.50 -16.35
CA LYS A 67 -24.64 5.56 -16.42
C LYS A 67 -25.58 5.40 -17.62
N SER A 68 -25.07 4.87 -18.74
CA SER A 68 -25.87 4.56 -19.93
C SER A 68 -26.63 3.22 -19.86
N GLY A 69 -26.49 2.45 -18.77
CA GLY A 69 -27.12 1.13 -18.61
C GLY A 69 -26.38 -0.02 -19.31
N ASN A 70 -25.25 0.25 -19.97
CA ASN A 70 -24.46 -0.76 -20.68
C ASN A 70 -23.50 -1.49 -19.73
N LEU A 71 -24.05 -2.34 -18.87
CA LEU A 71 -23.29 -3.00 -17.80
C LEU A 71 -22.21 -3.97 -18.32
N ASP A 72 -22.44 -4.63 -19.45
CA ASP A 72 -21.47 -5.57 -20.03
C ASP A 72 -20.25 -4.83 -20.62
N LEU A 73 -20.47 -3.67 -21.24
CA LEU A 73 -19.39 -2.81 -21.74
C LEU A 73 -18.58 -2.24 -20.57
N ALA A 74 -19.25 -1.85 -19.49
CA ALA A 74 -18.57 -1.40 -18.27
C ALA A 74 -17.67 -2.51 -17.70
N GLU A 75 -18.10 -3.77 -17.72
CA GLU A 75 -17.31 -4.89 -17.25
C GLU A 75 -16.05 -5.15 -18.10
N ASP A 76 -16.14 -5.01 -19.43
CA ASP A 76 -14.95 -5.08 -20.31
C ASP A 76 -13.94 -3.97 -19.98
N TYR A 77 -14.41 -2.74 -19.77
CA TYR A 77 -13.53 -1.62 -19.38
C TYR A 77 -12.84 -1.86 -18.03
N VAL A 78 -13.57 -2.39 -17.03
CA VAL A 78 -12.96 -2.79 -15.75
C VAL A 78 -11.89 -3.86 -15.97
N GLY A 79 -12.18 -4.88 -16.79
CA GLY A 79 -11.22 -5.93 -17.12
C GLY A 79 -9.94 -5.41 -17.81
N ARG A 80 -10.05 -4.37 -18.66
CA ARG A 80 -8.89 -3.70 -19.24
C ARG A 80 -8.07 -2.93 -18.21
N ALA A 81 -8.74 -2.21 -17.30
CA ALA A 81 -8.08 -1.49 -16.22
C ALA A 81 -7.28 -2.44 -15.29
N GLU A 82 -7.79 -3.65 -15.05
CA GLU A 82 -7.13 -4.64 -14.20
C GLU A 82 -5.91 -5.28 -14.85
N LYS A 83 -5.93 -5.49 -16.16
CA LYS A 83 -4.77 -6.01 -16.90
C LYS A 83 -3.54 -5.09 -16.80
N LEU A 84 -3.73 -3.81 -16.47
CA LEU A 84 -2.63 -2.87 -16.27
C LEU A 84 -1.89 -3.09 -14.93
N ASP A 85 -2.44 -3.91 -14.03
CA ASP A 85 -1.89 -4.28 -12.71
C ASP A 85 -1.38 -3.08 -11.90
N VAL A 86 -2.18 -2.02 -11.91
CA VAL A 86 -1.87 -0.79 -11.20
C VAL A 86 -2.09 -0.98 -9.71
N LYS A 87 -1.02 -0.81 -8.92
CA LYS A 87 -1.12 -0.76 -7.47
C LYS A 87 -1.75 0.57 -7.05
N TYR A 88 -2.99 0.51 -6.60
CA TYR A 88 -3.66 1.65 -5.97
C TYR A 88 -3.21 1.76 -4.52
N ASP A 89 -2.84 2.96 -4.13
CA ASP A 89 -2.47 3.27 -2.75
C ASP A 89 -3.71 3.13 -1.85
N SER A 90 -3.62 2.29 -0.82
CA SER A 90 -4.70 2.03 0.14
C SER A 90 -5.22 3.30 0.85
N LEU A 91 -4.41 4.35 0.94
CA LEU A 91 -4.85 5.62 1.53
C LEU A 91 -5.78 6.40 0.59
N PHE A 92 -5.44 6.47 -0.69
CA PHE A 92 -6.17 7.25 -1.69
C PHE A 92 -7.18 6.44 -2.49
N SER A 93 -7.11 5.11 -2.43
CA SER A 93 -8.05 4.19 -3.09
C SER A 93 -9.50 4.46 -2.71
N ARG A 94 -9.76 5.13 -1.58
CA ARG A 94 -11.09 5.57 -1.16
C ARG A 94 -11.63 6.78 -1.94
N PHE A 95 -10.76 7.65 -2.45
CA PHE A 95 -11.15 8.87 -3.19
C PHE A 95 -11.00 8.70 -4.70
N VAL A 96 -10.16 7.76 -5.10
CA VAL A 96 -9.98 7.40 -6.51
C VAL A 96 -10.91 6.21 -6.81
N ASP A 97 -11.44 6.16 -8.03
CA ASP A 97 -12.11 4.95 -8.51
C ASP A 97 -11.08 3.83 -8.68
N THR A 98 -11.40 2.66 -8.16
CA THR A 98 -10.58 1.45 -8.33
C THR A 98 -11.39 0.38 -9.06
N PRO A 99 -10.74 -0.55 -9.78
CA PRO A 99 -11.46 -1.61 -10.48
C PRO A 99 -12.38 -2.42 -9.54
N ALA A 100 -11.92 -2.67 -8.31
CA ALA A 100 -12.71 -3.35 -7.29
C ALA A 100 -13.99 -2.58 -6.90
N LYS A 101 -13.90 -1.25 -6.73
CA LYS A 101 -15.08 -0.41 -6.44
C LYS A 101 -16.05 -0.38 -7.61
N VAL A 102 -15.54 -0.17 -8.81
CA VAL A 102 -16.39 -0.12 -10.01
C VAL A 102 -17.08 -1.46 -10.22
N ARG A 103 -16.39 -2.59 -10.00
CA ARG A 103 -17.00 -3.94 -10.05
C ARG A 103 -18.09 -4.11 -9.01
N LYS A 104 -17.86 -3.66 -7.77
CA LYS A 104 -18.88 -3.71 -6.71
C LYS A 104 -20.12 -2.90 -7.11
N ASP A 105 -19.93 -1.68 -7.59
CA ASP A 105 -21.04 -0.83 -8.04
C ASP A 105 -21.78 -1.43 -9.25
N LEU A 106 -21.05 -2.10 -10.15
CA LEU A 106 -21.62 -2.89 -11.25
C LEU A 106 -22.52 -4.03 -10.75
N GLN A 107 -22.06 -4.77 -9.75
CA GLN A 107 -22.83 -5.85 -9.12
C GLN A 107 -24.07 -5.29 -8.41
N ASP A 108 -23.93 -4.18 -7.69
CA ASP A 108 -25.06 -3.51 -7.03
C ASP A 108 -26.09 -3.00 -8.05
N GLN A 109 -25.66 -2.47 -9.20
CA GLN A 109 -26.56 -2.07 -10.29
C GLN A 109 -27.27 -3.26 -10.95
N ARG A 110 -26.54 -4.38 -11.20
CA ARG A 110 -27.16 -5.61 -11.69
C ARG A 110 -28.20 -6.15 -10.72
N ALA A 111 -27.90 -6.16 -9.42
CA ALA A 111 -28.81 -6.61 -8.39
C ALA A 111 -30.08 -5.72 -8.32
N LYS A 112 -29.92 -4.40 -8.44
CA LYS A 112 -31.06 -3.46 -8.49
C LYS A 112 -31.93 -3.66 -9.74
N GLY A 113 -31.31 -3.85 -10.90
CA GLY A 113 -32.04 -4.14 -12.15
C GLY A 113 -32.73 -5.50 -12.17
N ALA A 114 -32.22 -6.49 -11.43
CA ALA A 114 -32.84 -7.80 -11.28
C ALA A 114 -34.01 -7.82 -10.28
N ASN A 115 -34.04 -6.88 -9.33
CA ASN A 115 -35.06 -6.80 -8.28
C ASN A 115 -36.15 -5.76 -8.52
N GLU A 116 -36.22 -5.10 -9.68
CA GLU A 116 -37.43 -4.35 -10.05
C GLU A 116 -38.55 -5.35 -10.40
N PRO A 117 -39.62 -5.44 -9.59
CA PRO A 117 -40.69 -6.37 -9.88
C PRO A 117 -41.36 -5.98 -11.21
N PRO A 118 -41.75 -6.95 -12.06
CA PRO A 118 -42.35 -6.69 -13.37
C PRO A 118 -43.65 -5.86 -13.28
N SER A 119 -44.25 -5.73 -12.10
CA SER A 119 -45.41 -4.88 -11.82
C SER A 119 -45.10 -3.37 -11.85
N SER A 120 -43.85 -2.92 -11.72
CA SER A 120 -43.48 -1.50 -11.81
C SER A 120 -43.50 -0.95 -13.24
N ARG A 121 -43.49 -1.83 -14.26
CA ARG A 121 -43.58 -1.45 -15.68
C ARG A 121 -45.03 -1.23 -16.16
N PHE A 122 -46.01 -1.48 -15.29
CA PHE A 122 -47.41 -1.22 -15.59
C PHE A 122 -47.78 0.17 -15.10
N ASN A 123 -47.57 1.19 -15.94
CA ASN A 123 -48.06 2.55 -15.69
C ASN A 123 -49.53 2.62 -16.16
N PRO A 124 -50.54 2.63 -15.27
CA PRO A 124 -51.93 2.53 -15.69
C PRO A 124 -52.47 3.94 -15.98
N THR A 125 -52.05 4.52 -17.09
CA THR A 125 -52.73 5.71 -17.65
C THR A 125 -53.18 5.38 -19.07
N GLY A 126 -54.20 4.53 -19.16
CA GLY A 126 -54.91 4.28 -20.42
C GLY A 126 -55.57 2.91 -20.47
N GLY A 127 -56.90 2.87 -20.34
CA GLY A 127 -57.70 1.77 -20.91
C GLY A 127 -58.49 0.91 -19.90
N LYS A 128 -59.74 1.34 -19.70
CA LYS A 128 -60.93 0.66 -19.17
C LYS A 128 -60.93 -0.89 -19.08
N VAL A 129 -61.27 -1.34 -17.86
CA VAL A 129 -62.28 -2.36 -17.45
C VAL A 129 -62.17 -3.78 -18.04
N GLY A 130 -61.72 -4.71 -17.21
CA GLY A 130 -61.96 -6.15 -17.34
C GLY A 130 -61.74 -6.85 -16.00
N ARG A 131 -62.83 -7.17 -15.29
CA ARG A 131 -62.86 -7.92 -14.02
C ARG A 131 -62.25 -9.32 -14.20
N GLN A 132 -61.29 -9.69 -13.35
CA GLN A 132 -60.96 -11.10 -13.06
C GLN A 132 -60.70 -11.29 -11.55
N PRO A 133 -61.02 -12.49 -11.01
CA PRO A 133 -61.26 -12.70 -9.57
C PRO A 133 -59.98 -12.88 -8.75
N ALA A 134 -60.07 -12.46 -7.49
CA ALA A 134 -59.00 -12.46 -6.50
C ALA A 134 -58.53 -13.88 -6.13
N MET A 135 -57.21 -14.09 -6.13
CA MET A 135 -56.53 -15.22 -5.49
C MET A 135 -56.06 -14.83 -4.08
N PRO A 136 -55.99 -15.77 -3.14
CA PRO A 136 -55.65 -15.52 -1.74
C PRO A 136 -54.19 -15.04 -1.54
N PRO A 137 -53.93 -14.25 -0.48
CA PRO A 137 -52.65 -13.60 -0.22
C PRO A 137 -51.56 -14.62 0.15
N LYS A 138 -50.38 -14.48 -0.47
CA LYS A 138 -49.18 -15.25 -0.16
C LYS A 138 -48.47 -14.62 1.04
N ASP A 139 -48.07 -15.46 1.99
CA ASP A 139 -47.51 -15.12 3.30
C ASP A 139 -46.17 -14.34 3.17
N PRO A 140 -46.02 -13.12 3.74
CA PRO A 140 -44.84 -12.26 3.59
C PRO A 140 -43.59 -12.70 4.36
N ASN A 141 -43.60 -13.85 5.03
CA ASN A 141 -42.46 -14.34 5.83
C ASN A 141 -41.50 -15.30 5.10
N ALA A 142 -41.76 -15.64 3.83
CA ALA A 142 -40.88 -16.55 3.07
C ALA A 142 -39.58 -15.87 2.60
N ASP A 143 -39.62 -14.58 2.23
CA ASP A 143 -38.50 -13.90 1.56
C ASP A 143 -37.33 -13.49 2.49
N VAL A 144 -37.59 -13.36 3.79
CA VAL A 144 -36.54 -12.99 4.78
C VAL A 144 -35.54 -14.12 5.00
N THR A 145 -35.99 -15.38 4.82
CA THR A 145 -35.16 -16.57 5.07
C THR A 145 -34.10 -16.76 3.98
N GLU A 146 -34.41 -16.46 2.72
CA GLU A 146 -33.48 -16.61 1.60
C GLU A 146 -32.37 -15.55 1.61
N GLN A 147 -32.69 -14.31 1.98
CA GLN A 147 -31.70 -13.23 2.04
C GLN A 147 -30.67 -13.45 3.16
N ALA A 148 -31.11 -13.93 4.33
CA ALA A 148 -30.20 -14.30 5.41
C ALA A 148 -29.29 -15.49 5.02
N LEU A 149 -29.85 -16.51 4.36
CA LEU A 149 -29.07 -17.66 3.87
C LEU A 149 -28.03 -17.25 2.80
N ASN A 150 -28.41 -16.35 1.89
CA ASN A 150 -27.50 -15.85 0.86
C ASN A 150 -26.36 -15.00 1.45
N THR A 151 -26.63 -14.21 2.48
CA THR A 151 -25.62 -13.38 3.15
C THR A 151 -24.59 -14.26 3.89
N LEU A 152 -25.06 -15.26 4.66
CA LEU A 152 -24.21 -16.26 5.32
C LEU A 152 -23.38 -17.08 4.32
N THR A 153 -23.98 -17.45 3.17
CA THR A 153 -23.29 -18.20 2.13
C THR A 153 -22.17 -17.39 1.48
N ASN A 154 -22.40 -16.10 1.23
CA ASN A 154 -21.41 -15.19 0.67
C ASN A 154 -20.23 -14.95 1.62
N ASP A 155 -20.51 -14.77 2.92
CA ASP A 155 -19.48 -14.58 3.94
C ASP A 155 -18.58 -15.82 4.10
N ASN A 156 -19.17 -17.01 4.11
CA ASN A 156 -18.40 -18.27 4.17
C ASN A 156 -17.54 -18.47 2.91
N LYS A 157 -18.06 -18.09 1.73
CA LYS A 157 -17.31 -18.15 0.47
C LYS A 157 -16.11 -17.19 0.49
N ALA A 158 -16.28 -15.97 0.98
CA ALA A 158 -15.19 -15.00 1.09
C ALA A 158 -14.08 -15.46 2.04
N LYS A 159 -14.43 -16.03 3.20
CA LYS A 159 -13.46 -16.61 4.16
C LYS A 159 -12.71 -17.79 3.56
N ALA A 160 -13.42 -18.69 2.88
CA ALA A 160 -12.82 -19.82 2.20
C ALA A 160 -11.84 -19.36 1.11
N GLN A 161 -12.19 -18.36 0.30
CA GLN A 161 -11.29 -17.78 -0.70
C GLN A 161 -10.03 -17.16 -0.09
N ALA A 162 -10.15 -16.44 1.03
CA ALA A 162 -8.99 -15.88 1.72
C ALA A 162 -8.02 -16.99 2.19
N ALA A 163 -8.56 -18.09 2.74
CA ALA A 163 -7.76 -19.25 3.13
C ALA A 163 -7.10 -19.94 1.93
N LEU A 164 -7.77 -20.05 0.78
CA LEU A 164 -7.17 -20.60 -0.44
C LEU A 164 -6.00 -19.75 -0.96
N ASN A 165 -6.13 -18.43 -0.93
CA ASN A 165 -5.05 -17.51 -1.32
C ASN A 165 -3.84 -17.61 -0.38
N GLU A 166 -4.09 -17.74 0.92
CA GLU A 166 -3.05 -17.98 1.94
C GLU A 166 -2.32 -19.31 1.66
N GLY A 167 -3.06 -20.38 1.35
CA GLY A 167 -2.48 -21.68 1.01
C GLY A 167 -1.58 -21.64 -0.23
N ARG A 168 -1.99 -20.89 -1.25
CA ARG A 168 -1.19 -20.71 -2.47
C ARG A 168 0.09 -19.91 -2.22
N ALA A 169 0.01 -18.85 -1.42
CA ALA A 169 1.18 -18.08 -0.99
C ALA A 169 2.17 -18.96 -0.19
N ALA A 170 1.65 -19.82 0.69
CA ALA A 170 2.45 -20.77 1.46
C ALA A 170 3.13 -21.82 0.57
N LEU A 171 2.45 -22.36 -0.46
CA LEU A 171 3.05 -23.25 -1.44
C LEU A 171 4.19 -22.57 -2.23
N ASN A 172 3.98 -21.33 -2.66
CA ASN A 172 5.02 -20.54 -3.34
C ASN A 172 6.24 -20.29 -2.45
N ALA A 173 6.01 -20.12 -1.14
CA ALA A 173 7.07 -19.99 -0.14
C ALA A 173 7.70 -21.35 0.26
N LYS A 174 7.29 -22.46 -0.35
CA LYS A 174 7.66 -23.85 0.02
C LYS A 174 7.36 -24.19 1.48
N ASN A 175 6.40 -23.49 2.10
CA ASN A 175 5.95 -23.74 3.47
C ASN A 175 4.75 -24.70 3.46
N VAL A 176 5.05 -25.99 3.32
CA VAL A 176 4.05 -27.07 3.23
C VAL A 176 3.11 -27.13 4.45
N PRO A 177 3.57 -27.02 5.71
CA PRO A 177 2.66 -27.04 6.86
C PRO A 177 1.62 -25.91 6.85
N ALA A 178 2.03 -24.68 6.49
CA ALA A 178 1.10 -23.56 6.41
C ALA A 178 0.07 -23.74 5.29
N ALA A 179 0.47 -24.32 4.16
CA ALA A 179 -0.44 -24.63 3.06
C ALA A 179 -1.50 -25.67 3.45
N ILE A 180 -1.13 -26.68 4.25
CA ILE A 180 -2.07 -27.68 4.78
C ILE A 180 -3.07 -27.02 5.74
N ALA A 181 -2.60 -26.16 6.66
CA ALA A 181 -3.48 -25.46 7.60
C ALA A 181 -4.49 -24.55 6.87
N ALA A 182 -4.04 -23.85 5.83
CA ALA A 182 -4.89 -23.00 5.00
C ALA A 182 -5.93 -23.81 4.22
N TYR A 183 -5.55 -24.99 3.68
CA TYR A 183 -6.50 -25.92 3.07
C TYR A 183 -7.57 -26.40 4.06
N GLN A 184 -7.18 -26.83 5.26
CA GLN A 184 -8.11 -27.29 6.29
C GLN A 184 -9.10 -26.19 6.69
N LYS A 185 -8.62 -24.95 6.81
CA LYS A 185 -9.45 -23.77 7.07
C LYS A 185 -10.46 -23.53 5.94
N ALA A 186 -10.05 -23.64 4.67
CA ALA A 186 -10.95 -23.46 3.54
C ALA A 186 -12.07 -24.53 3.49
N VAL A 187 -11.74 -25.79 3.81
CA VAL A 187 -12.72 -26.89 3.87
C VAL A 187 -13.71 -26.71 5.03
N ALA A 188 -13.26 -26.17 6.17
CA ALA A 188 -14.10 -25.95 7.34
C ALA A 188 -15.26 -24.95 7.10
N GLU A 189 -15.08 -24.00 6.18
CA GLU A 189 -16.10 -22.99 5.85
C GLU A 189 -17.29 -23.56 5.03
N LYS A 190 -17.17 -24.79 4.49
CA LYS A 190 -18.23 -25.49 3.73
C LYS A 190 -18.84 -24.67 2.58
N ALA A 191 -18.06 -23.76 1.99
CA ALA A 191 -18.51 -22.93 0.89
C ALA A 191 -18.67 -23.75 -0.41
N LYS A 192 -19.67 -23.41 -1.23
CA LYS A 192 -19.86 -24.00 -2.56
C LYS A 192 -19.07 -23.19 -3.60
N PHE A 193 -18.22 -23.87 -4.36
CA PHE A 193 -17.41 -23.26 -5.43
C PHE A 193 -17.92 -23.68 -6.80
N GLY A 194 -17.84 -22.76 -7.77
CA GLY A 194 -18.17 -23.06 -9.16
C GLY A 194 -17.07 -23.90 -9.85
N PRO A 195 -17.38 -24.58 -10.98
CA PRO A 195 -16.43 -25.45 -11.67
C PRO A 195 -15.22 -24.74 -12.29
N ALA A 196 -15.30 -23.42 -12.49
CA ALA A 196 -14.20 -22.59 -12.99
C ALA A 196 -13.50 -21.78 -11.87
N GLU A 197 -13.99 -21.88 -10.63
CA GLU A 197 -13.43 -21.15 -9.51
C GLU A 197 -12.33 -21.96 -8.83
N TYR A 198 -11.33 -21.25 -8.30
CA TYR A 198 -10.30 -21.90 -7.50
C TYR A 198 -10.90 -22.38 -6.17
N SER A 199 -10.90 -23.69 -5.97
CA SER A 199 -11.59 -24.37 -4.88
C SER A 199 -10.62 -25.12 -3.95
N PRO A 200 -11.06 -25.60 -2.78
CA PRO A 200 -10.25 -26.47 -1.92
C PRO A 200 -9.69 -27.69 -2.66
N GLU A 201 -10.46 -28.28 -3.58
CA GLU A 201 -10.02 -29.41 -4.39
C GLU A 201 -8.85 -29.06 -5.31
N SER A 202 -8.82 -27.82 -5.83
CA SER A 202 -7.71 -27.30 -6.64
C SER A 202 -6.44 -27.17 -5.80
N LEU A 203 -6.55 -26.58 -4.60
CA LEU A 203 -5.42 -26.47 -3.67
C LEU A 203 -4.93 -27.85 -3.19
N ALA A 204 -5.84 -28.80 -2.96
CA ALA A 204 -5.47 -30.18 -2.64
C ALA A 204 -4.74 -30.87 -3.79
N ALA A 205 -5.09 -30.59 -5.05
CA ALA A 205 -4.37 -31.09 -6.21
C ALA A 205 -2.95 -30.51 -6.30
N GLU A 206 -2.78 -29.22 -6.02
CA GLU A 206 -1.47 -28.58 -5.96
C GLU A 206 -0.60 -29.14 -4.81
N LEU A 207 -1.17 -29.35 -3.63
CA LEU A 207 -0.48 -30.00 -2.50
C LEU A 207 -0.01 -31.41 -2.87
N ARG A 208 -0.84 -32.20 -3.56
CA ARG A 208 -0.45 -33.52 -4.08
C ARG A 208 0.68 -33.43 -5.10
N ALA A 209 0.62 -32.48 -6.03
CA ALA A 209 1.68 -32.24 -6.99
C ALA A 209 3.00 -31.79 -6.32
N ALA A 210 2.92 -31.12 -5.17
CA ALA A 210 4.07 -30.76 -4.34
C ALA A 210 4.63 -31.92 -3.48
N GLY A 211 4.08 -33.14 -3.62
CA GLY A 211 4.55 -34.33 -2.90
C GLY A 211 4.02 -34.47 -1.48
N VAL A 212 2.95 -33.75 -1.11
CA VAL A 212 2.32 -33.88 0.20
C VAL A 212 1.47 -35.15 0.26
N ASP A 213 1.74 -35.98 1.27
CA ASP A 213 1.02 -37.24 1.50
C ASP A 213 -0.49 -36.96 1.72
N THR A 214 -1.33 -37.59 0.88
CA THR A 214 -2.79 -37.43 0.88
C THR A 214 -3.43 -37.80 2.21
N SER A 215 -2.77 -38.64 2.99
CA SER A 215 -3.23 -39.09 4.30
C SER A 215 -3.31 -37.93 5.32
N ARG A 216 -2.56 -36.84 5.10
CA ARG A 216 -2.56 -35.64 5.95
C ARG A 216 -3.57 -34.58 5.52
N ILE A 217 -4.18 -34.73 4.35
CA ILE A 217 -5.09 -33.78 3.71
C ILE A 217 -6.55 -34.23 3.86
N ALA A 218 -6.80 -35.47 4.31
CA ALA A 218 -8.15 -35.94 4.59
C ALA A 218 -8.78 -35.11 5.73
N PRO A 219 -10.01 -34.59 5.54
CA PRO A 219 -10.73 -33.92 6.63
C PRO A 219 -10.88 -34.91 7.78
N ALA A 220 -10.61 -34.48 9.01
CA ALA A 220 -10.71 -35.29 10.23
C ALA A 220 -12.15 -35.74 10.58
N ALA A 221 -13.03 -35.85 9.58
CA ALA A 221 -14.46 -36.14 9.71
C ALA A 221 -14.77 -37.65 9.80
N ALA A 222 -13.78 -38.54 9.90
CA ALA A 222 -14.00 -40.00 9.89
C ALA A 222 -13.40 -40.74 11.10
N MET A 223 -13.10 -40.07 12.22
CA MET A 223 -12.75 -40.72 13.49
C MET A 223 -13.70 -40.38 14.65
N ALA A 224 -14.92 -39.95 14.33
CA ALA A 224 -15.99 -39.76 15.31
C ALA A 224 -16.96 -40.96 15.30
N ASP A 225 -16.43 -42.18 15.29
CA ASP A 225 -17.21 -43.38 15.59
C ASP A 225 -16.45 -44.26 16.58
N VAL A 226 -17.18 -44.70 17.60
CA VAL A 226 -16.79 -45.54 18.74
C VAL A 226 -16.11 -44.83 19.91
N ALA A 227 -16.87 -43.96 20.58
CA ALA A 227 -16.89 -43.96 22.04
C ALA A 227 -18.33 -44.31 22.46
N THR A 228 -18.54 -45.59 22.77
CA THR A 228 -19.83 -46.05 23.28
C THR A 228 -20.03 -45.54 24.71
N PRO A 229 -21.28 -45.21 25.13
CA PRO A 229 -21.58 -44.71 26.48
C PRO A 229 -21.09 -45.58 27.66
N ASP A 230 -20.69 -46.83 27.40
CA ASP A 230 -20.16 -47.76 28.41
C ASP A 230 -18.69 -47.48 28.83
N ASP A 231 -17.93 -46.67 28.08
CA ASP A 231 -16.51 -46.42 28.41
C ASP A 231 -16.29 -45.49 29.62
N PHE A 232 -17.33 -44.80 30.09
CA PHE A 232 -17.25 -43.96 31.28
C PHE A 232 -17.55 -44.71 32.60
N ALA A 233 -17.99 -45.98 32.55
CA ALA A 233 -18.36 -46.74 33.75
C ALA A 233 -17.19 -47.49 34.42
N ARG A 234 -15.95 -47.40 33.89
CA ARG A 234 -14.80 -48.16 34.40
C ARG A 234 -13.63 -47.36 34.99
N MET A 235 -13.74 -46.04 35.15
CA MET A 235 -12.77 -45.29 35.97
C MET A 235 -13.17 -45.38 37.45
N ASP A 236 -12.87 -46.55 38.01
CA ASP A 236 -12.79 -46.82 39.44
C ASP A 236 -11.68 -45.99 40.10
N ARG A 237 -11.87 -45.80 41.39
CA ARG A 237 -11.12 -45.00 42.37
C ARG A 237 -9.61 -45.12 42.27
N GLY A 238 -8.95 -43.97 42.41
CA GLY A 238 -7.68 -43.91 43.13
C GLY A 238 -6.52 -43.26 42.39
N GLN A 239 -6.64 -41.99 42.00
CA GLN A 239 -5.46 -41.13 41.86
C GLN A 239 -5.75 -39.75 42.45
N ALA A 240 -5.08 -39.47 43.56
CA ALA A 240 -5.11 -38.19 44.25
C ALA A 240 -4.50 -37.10 43.36
N LEU A 241 -5.25 -36.02 43.15
CA LEU A 241 -4.76 -34.80 42.53
C LEU A 241 -3.77 -34.10 43.49
N PRO A 242 -2.61 -33.60 43.00
CA PRO A 242 -1.77 -32.72 43.79
C PRO A 242 -2.45 -31.35 43.95
N SER A 243 -2.64 -30.94 45.20
CA SER A 243 -3.13 -29.63 45.59
C SER A 243 -2.19 -28.53 45.10
N ALA A 244 -2.68 -27.62 44.26
CA ALA A 244 -1.97 -26.39 43.91
C ALA A 244 -2.02 -25.38 45.07
N PRO A 245 -0.94 -24.61 45.35
CA PRO A 245 -0.95 -23.57 46.37
C PRO A 245 -1.84 -22.40 45.92
N ARG A 246 -2.77 -22.01 46.78
CA ARG A 246 -3.52 -20.75 46.67
C ARG A 246 -2.76 -19.66 47.40
N ASP A 247 -1.98 -18.87 46.67
CA ASP A 247 -1.53 -17.56 47.15
C ASP A 247 -2.33 -16.46 46.45
N ASN A 248 -3.38 -16.02 47.15
CA ASN A 248 -4.07 -14.77 46.88
C ASN A 248 -3.28 -13.64 47.55
N THR A 249 -2.44 -12.95 46.78
CA THR A 249 -1.92 -11.64 47.19
C THR A 249 -2.10 -10.60 46.08
N ASN A 250 -3.07 -9.72 46.35
CA ASN A 250 -2.95 -8.28 46.19
C ASN A 250 -2.76 -7.70 44.76
N LEU A 251 -3.85 -7.65 43.99
CA LEU A 251 -3.97 -6.89 42.74
C LEU A 251 -4.29 -5.38 42.94
N GLN A 252 -4.22 -4.85 44.16
CA GLN A 252 -4.59 -3.44 44.44
C GLN A 252 -3.40 -2.47 44.44
N ASN A 253 -2.15 -2.94 44.43
CA ASN A 253 -0.95 -2.10 44.46
C ASN A 253 0.01 -2.34 43.27
N SER A 254 -0.49 -2.23 42.03
CA SER A 254 0.38 -2.16 40.85
C SER A 254 0.56 -0.71 40.37
N PRO A 255 1.80 -0.21 40.16
CA PRO A 255 2.09 1.17 39.73
C PRO A 255 1.66 1.46 38.27
N PHE A 256 1.12 0.48 37.55
CA PHE A 256 0.68 0.61 36.16
C PHE A 256 -0.68 1.30 35.96
N ARG A 257 -1.38 1.70 37.03
CA ARG A 257 -2.71 2.32 36.90
C ARG A 257 -2.72 3.84 36.77
N ASN A 258 -1.60 4.53 37.00
CA ASN A 258 -1.55 6.01 36.99
C ASN A 258 -1.05 6.65 35.69
N ASP A 259 -0.75 5.87 34.64
CA ASP A 259 -0.21 6.40 33.38
C ASP A 259 -1.01 6.01 32.13
N VAL A 260 -2.32 5.79 32.29
CA VAL A 260 -3.22 5.71 31.13
C VAL A 260 -3.53 7.13 30.66
N VAL A 261 -2.72 7.61 29.73
CA VAL A 261 -2.98 8.84 28.96
C VAL A 261 -4.21 8.60 28.09
N ASN A 262 -5.37 9.08 28.54
CA ASN A 262 -6.65 8.93 27.84
C ASN A 262 -6.79 9.85 26.62
N ASN A 263 -5.85 10.77 26.39
CA ASN A 263 -5.91 11.71 25.27
C ASN A 263 -4.52 11.96 24.67
N PRO A 264 -4.24 11.54 23.42
CA PRO A 264 -2.92 11.71 22.80
C PRO A 264 -2.52 13.18 22.54
N LEU A 265 -3.41 14.16 22.76
CA LEU A 265 -3.11 15.60 22.72
C LEU A 265 -2.43 16.14 24.00
N ASP A 266 -2.46 15.42 25.12
CA ASP A 266 -1.87 15.90 26.39
C ASP A 266 -0.35 15.78 26.44
N LEU A 267 0.26 14.99 25.55
CA LEU A 267 1.71 14.84 25.42
C LEU A 267 2.38 16.08 24.80
N GLU A 268 1.68 16.88 23.99
CA GLU A 268 2.24 18.09 23.38
C GLU A 268 2.25 19.30 24.33
N ARG A 269 1.38 19.33 25.35
CA ARG A 269 1.32 20.43 26.33
C ARG A 269 2.36 20.35 27.44
N ARG A 270 2.86 19.15 27.78
CA ARG A 270 3.85 19.00 28.87
C ARG A 270 5.29 19.39 28.49
N GLY A 271 5.57 19.64 27.22
CA GLY A 271 6.91 20.06 26.74
C GLY A 271 7.15 21.57 26.67
N ALA A 272 6.13 22.42 26.87
CA ALA A 272 6.18 23.84 26.49
C ALA A 272 6.07 24.83 27.66
N ALA A 273 6.55 24.49 28.86
CA ALA A 273 6.57 25.41 29.99
C ALA A 273 7.96 25.56 30.59
N ARG A 274 8.79 26.40 29.96
CA ARG A 274 9.83 27.25 30.59
C ARG A 274 10.44 28.20 29.56
N SER A 275 9.84 29.38 29.40
CA SER A 275 10.57 30.64 29.21
C SER A 275 9.60 31.82 29.40
N ILE A 276 10.02 32.74 30.26
CA ILE A 276 9.34 33.98 30.63
C ILE A 276 9.71 35.06 29.60
N GLY A 277 8.78 35.93 29.20
CA GLY A 277 9.12 37.11 28.39
C GLY A 277 7.92 37.89 27.87
N ASP A 278 7.58 38.94 28.60
CA ASP A 278 6.73 40.08 28.26
C ASP A 278 7.19 40.83 26.99
N GLY A 279 6.25 41.50 26.30
CA GLY A 279 6.53 42.48 25.24
C GLY A 279 6.04 42.11 23.83
N GLY A 280 5.03 42.84 23.35
CA GLY A 280 4.42 42.64 22.04
C GLY A 280 5.16 43.23 20.82
N ALA A 281 4.49 43.06 19.67
CA ALA A 281 4.75 43.57 18.32
C ALA A 281 5.52 42.66 17.34
N ASN A 282 4.86 42.41 16.20
CA ASN A 282 5.28 41.76 14.95
C ASN A 282 5.68 40.28 15.01
N GLU A 283 4.69 39.41 14.71
CA GLU A 283 4.88 38.02 14.28
C GLU A 283 5.69 37.97 12.99
N SER A 284 7.02 38.03 13.14
CA SER A 284 7.94 37.56 12.13
C SER A 284 7.90 36.03 12.18
N LEU A 285 7.61 35.40 11.04
CA LEU A 285 7.64 33.95 10.87
C LEU A 285 8.90 33.37 11.53
N PRO A 286 8.80 32.24 12.26
CA PRO A 286 9.96 31.62 12.88
C PRO A 286 11.03 31.33 11.82
N THR A 287 12.23 31.85 12.00
CA THR A 287 13.41 31.50 11.21
C THR A 287 13.63 30.00 11.33
N ILE A 288 13.21 29.25 10.31
CA ILE A 288 13.44 27.81 10.23
C ILE A 288 14.96 27.62 10.17
N PRO A 289 15.58 26.86 11.11
CA PRO A 289 17.02 26.60 11.07
C PRO A 289 17.40 26.03 9.70
N GLY A 290 18.51 26.52 9.15
CA GLY A 290 18.94 26.26 7.78
C GLY A 290 18.85 24.79 7.41
N GLY A 291 17.86 24.43 6.59
CA GLY A 291 17.60 23.03 6.30
C GLY A 291 18.79 22.35 5.61
N VAL A 292 18.93 21.09 5.94
CA VAL A 292 20.01 20.20 5.52
C VAL A 292 19.90 19.88 4.03
N ASN A 293 20.99 20.05 3.28
CA ASN A 293 21.04 19.55 1.91
C ASN A 293 20.88 18.02 1.93
N ALA A 294 20.00 17.46 1.10
CA ALA A 294 19.76 16.02 1.02
C ALA A 294 21.06 15.19 0.84
N GLY A 295 22.05 15.74 0.13
CA GLY A 295 23.36 15.12 -0.09
C GLY A 295 24.30 15.12 1.13
N MET A 296 23.97 15.82 2.20
CA MET A 296 24.74 15.89 3.45
C MET A 296 24.10 15.09 4.60
N LEU A 297 22.97 14.43 4.36
CA LEU A 297 22.33 13.56 5.35
C LEU A 297 23.22 12.34 5.60
N ASP A 298 23.39 11.99 6.88
CA ASP A 298 23.93 10.69 7.26
C ASP A 298 23.02 9.54 6.78
N GLN A 299 23.49 8.30 6.91
CA GLN A 299 22.74 7.13 6.43
C GLN A 299 21.36 7.04 7.10
N GLY A 300 21.25 7.36 8.39
CA GLY A 300 19.97 7.40 9.09
C GLY A 300 19.00 8.43 8.52
N GLY A 301 19.48 9.66 8.27
CA GLY A 301 18.72 10.74 7.67
C GLY A 301 18.22 10.40 6.26
N GLN A 302 19.03 9.70 5.45
CA GLN A 302 18.62 9.22 4.12
C GLN A 302 17.49 8.18 4.22
N HIS A 303 17.55 7.28 5.21
CA HIS A 303 16.49 6.32 5.47
C HIS A 303 15.20 7.00 5.96
N LEU A 304 15.29 8.05 6.78
CA LEU A 304 14.10 8.85 7.16
C LEU A 304 13.50 9.60 5.98
N LEU A 305 14.31 10.20 5.12
CA LEU A 305 13.84 10.82 3.89
C LEU A 305 13.10 9.79 3.01
N THR A 306 13.67 8.60 2.84
CA THR A 306 13.03 7.49 2.10
C THR A 306 11.70 7.08 2.74
N ALA A 307 11.62 7.05 4.08
CA ALA A 307 10.38 6.76 4.79
C ALA A 307 9.31 7.81 4.54
N ARG A 308 9.66 9.11 4.55
CA ARG A 308 8.74 10.21 4.23
C ARG A 308 8.27 10.19 2.79
N GLN A 309 9.16 9.92 1.84
CA GLN A 309 8.80 9.75 0.43
C GLN A 309 7.83 8.57 0.25
N SER A 310 8.08 7.46 0.93
CA SER A 310 7.19 6.30 0.91
C SER A 310 5.83 6.62 1.52
N LEU A 311 5.79 7.37 2.64
CA LEU A 311 4.54 7.88 3.23
C LEU A 311 3.78 8.82 2.29
N ALA A 312 4.49 9.70 1.59
CA ALA A 312 3.89 10.59 0.61
C ALA A 312 3.28 9.82 -0.58
N GLN A 313 3.83 8.65 -0.89
CA GLN A 313 3.29 7.70 -1.88
C GLN A 313 2.28 6.71 -1.28
N GLY A 314 2.00 6.82 0.03
CA GLY A 314 1.17 5.93 0.85
C GLY A 314 1.62 4.48 0.93
N ASP A 315 2.87 4.19 0.59
CA ASP A 315 3.50 2.90 0.82
C ASP A 315 3.94 2.78 2.29
N LEU A 316 2.97 2.45 3.15
CA LEU A 316 3.18 2.32 4.59
C LEU A 316 4.19 1.23 4.95
N ASN A 317 4.25 0.15 4.17
CA ASN A 317 5.15 -0.97 4.43
C ASN A 317 6.61 -0.58 4.14
N ARG A 318 6.85 0.07 3.00
CA ARG A 318 8.18 0.58 2.65
C ARG A 318 8.63 1.68 3.61
N ALA A 319 7.71 2.52 4.06
CA ALA A 319 7.99 3.50 5.11
C ALA A 319 8.47 2.84 6.41
N MET A 320 7.76 1.80 6.90
CA MET A 320 8.17 1.06 8.10
C MET A 320 9.52 0.37 7.95
N GLN A 321 9.81 -0.20 6.77
CA GLN A 321 11.11 -0.81 6.50
C GLN A 321 12.24 0.23 6.56
N ALA A 322 12.05 1.40 5.94
CA ALA A 322 13.02 2.48 5.94
C ALA A 322 13.23 3.06 7.36
N ILE A 323 12.17 3.18 8.16
CA ILE A 323 12.28 3.56 9.59
C ILE A 323 13.15 2.54 10.35
N GLY A 324 12.95 1.23 10.11
CA GLY A 324 13.79 0.18 10.71
C GLY A 324 15.26 0.33 10.34
N GLN A 325 15.55 0.63 9.07
CA GLN A 325 16.91 0.90 8.59
C GLN A 325 17.50 2.16 9.24
N ALA A 326 16.72 3.24 9.37
CA ALA A 326 17.15 4.47 10.04
C ALA A 326 17.52 4.23 11.51
N LYS A 327 16.73 3.42 12.23
CA LYS A 327 17.00 3.05 13.63
C LYS A 327 18.30 2.27 13.78
N VAL A 328 18.60 1.38 12.83
CA VAL A 328 19.85 0.59 12.83
C VAL A 328 21.05 1.44 12.43
N ALA A 329 20.89 2.31 11.44
CA ALA A 329 21.95 3.20 10.98
C ALA A 329 22.32 4.25 12.04
N GLY A 330 21.34 4.70 12.84
CA GLY A 330 21.50 5.83 13.75
C GLY A 330 21.73 7.14 13.00
N GLY A 331 21.86 8.24 13.73
CA GLY A 331 22.13 9.54 13.13
C GLY A 331 21.73 10.70 14.02
N ASP A 332 22.21 11.90 13.69
CA ASP A 332 21.72 13.13 14.32
C ASP A 332 20.47 13.62 13.60
N PHE A 333 19.31 13.14 14.05
CA PHE A 333 18.03 13.50 13.46
C PHE A 333 17.58 14.92 13.83
N ALA A 334 18.21 15.57 14.81
CA ALA A 334 17.81 16.90 15.28
C ALA A 334 17.96 17.96 14.18
N ALA A 335 18.97 17.83 13.32
CA ALA A 335 19.20 18.74 12.19
C ALA A 335 18.05 18.74 11.17
N SER A 336 17.37 17.60 11.02
CA SER A 336 16.19 17.46 10.15
C SER A 336 14.87 17.83 10.85
N GLY A 337 14.90 18.06 12.18
CA GLY A 337 13.71 18.23 13.01
C GLY A 337 12.89 16.94 13.18
N ASP A 338 13.42 15.80 12.74
CA ASP A 338 12.71 14.55 12.63
C ASP A 338 13.25 13.47 13.59
N SER A 339 12.58 12.32 13.66
CA SER A 339 13.12 11.14 14.29
C SER A 339 12.39 9.88 13.80
N PRO A 340 12.98 8.68 13.91
CA PRO A 340 12.28 7.44 13.59
C PRO A 340 10.93 7.30 14.29
N GLU A 341 10.82 7.75 15.54
CA GLU A 341 9.59 7.70 16.34
C GLU A 341 8.52 8.66 15.81
N LYS A 342 8.92 9.87 15.38
CA LYS A 342 8.02 10.85 14.76
C LYS A 342 7.46 10.30 13.44
N VAL A 343 8.33 9.76 12.57
CA VAL A 343 7.88 9.17 11.29
C VAL A 343 7.01 7.93 11.52
N GLU A 344 7.30 7.10 12.53
CA GLU A 344 6.46 5.96 12.90
C GLU A 344 5.06 6.40 13.41
N ALA A 345 4.99 7.47 14.19
CA ALA A 345 3.71 8.07 14.59
C ALA A 345 2.90 8.56 13.38
N LEU A 346 3.58 9.10 12.35
CA LEU A 346 2.95 9.49 11.09
C LEU A 346 2.44 8.27 10.31
N VAL A 347 3.18 7.15 10.26
CA VAL A 347 2.70 5.89 9.68
C VAL A 347 1.42 5.42 10.39
N ARG A 348 1.39 5.47 11.73
CA ARG A 348 0.18 5.13 12.50
C ARG A 348 -0.98 6.06 12.19
N ARG A 349 -0.73 7.38 12.08
CA ARG A 349 -1.78 8.34 11.69
C ARG A 349 -2.29 8.06 10.29
N ALA A 350 -1.39 7.74 9.34
CA ALA A 350 -1.75 7.36 7.99
C ALA A 350 -2.58 6.06 7.96
N SER A 351 -2.19 5.02 8.67
CA SER A 351 -2.95 3.76 8.71
C SER A 351 -4.36 3.93 9.31
N ARG A 352 -4.56 4.89 10.23
CA ARG A 352 -5.93 5.25 10.67
C ARG A 352 -6.76 5.79 9.53
N PHE A 353 -6.21 6.68 8.69
CA PHE A 353 -6.91 7.09 7.49
C PHE A 353 -7.29 5.88 6.67
N ALA A 354 -6.34 4.95 6.39
CA ALA A 354 -6.60 3.72 5.63
C ALA A 354 -7.81 2.93 6.16
N ASN A 355 -7.94 2.79 7.49
CA ASN A 355 -8.90 1.88 8.11
C ASN A 355 -10.19 2.54 8.61
N GLN A 356 -10.31 3.87 8.56
CA GLN A 356 -11.49 4.55 9.11
C GLN A 356 -12.70 4.42 8.17
N PRO A 357 -13.84 3.87 8.64
CA PRO A 357 -15.07 3.86 7.87
C PRO A 357 -15.60 5.28 7.74
N THR A 358 -15.85 5.74 6.51
CA THR A 358 -16.38 7.07 6.25
C THR A 358 -17.87 6.99 5.91
N THR A 359 -18.72 7.51 6.78
CA THR A 359 -20.11 7.84 6.42
C THR A 359 -20.12 9.01 5.43
N PRO A 360 -21.19 9.23 4.65
CA PRO A 360 -21.28 10.38 3.74
C PRO A 360 -21.03 11.73 4.43
N GLU A 361 -21.56 11.91 5.64
CA GLU A 361 -21.33 13.11 6.46
C GLU A 361 -19.88 13.19 6.98
N GLY A 362 -19.26 12.05 7.28
CA GLY A 362 -17.87 11.95 7.71
C GLY A 362 -16.85 12.18 6.60
N GLN A 363 -17.23 12.06 5.31
CA GLN A 363 -16.30 12.20 4.19
C GLN A 363 -15.67 13.60 4.11
N ALA A 364 -16.45 14.67 4.36
CA ALA A 364 -15.93 16.03 4.30
C ALA A 364 -14.95 16.33 5.45
N ALA A 365 -15.26 15.85 6.66
CA ALA A 365 -14.35 15.97 7.80
C ALA A 365 -13.06 15.16 7.59
N PHE A 366 -13.19 13.94 7.06
CA PHE A 366 -12.08 13.09 6.71
C PHE A 366 -11.18 13.72 5.63
N ALA A 367 -11.77 14.28 4.57
CA ALA A 367 -11.02 14.96 3.51
C ALA A 367 -10.23 16.16 4.05
N ARG A 368 -10.81 16.94 4.97
CA ARG A 368 -10.10 18.03 5.67
C ARG A 368 -8.93 17.51 6.51
N GLU A 369 -9.14 16.45 7.28
CA GLU A 369 -8.07 15.90 8.13
C GLU A 369 -6.92 15.34 7.28
N LEU A 370 -7.24 14.63 6.20
CA LEU A 370 -6.24 14.14 5.26
C LEU A 370 -5.51 15.28 4.55
N ALA A 371 -6.22 16.32 4.11
CA ALA A 371 -5.62 17.51 3.51
C ALA A 371 -4.62 18.17 4.47
N GLY A 372 -5.00 18.35 5.74
CA GLY A 372 -4.11 18.87 6.78
C GLY A 372 -2.88 17.99 6.96
N PHE A 373 -3.07 16.67 7.11
CA PHE A 373 -1.98 15.71 7.23
C PHE A 373 -0.99 15.79 6.05
N MET A 374 -1.47 15.85 4.82
CA MET A 374 -0.60 15.90 3.63
C MET A 374 0.15 17.24 3.50
N MET A 375 -0.49 18.35 3.86
CA MET A 375 0.18 19.65 3.94
C MET A 375 1.28 19.65 5.01
N ASP A 376 1.02 19.07 6.20
CA ASP A 376 2.03 18.88 7.24
C ASP A 376 3.21 18.04 6.72
N GLN A 377 2.95 16.94 6.00
CA GLN A 377 4.00 16.13 5.38
C GLN A 377 4.82 16.92 4.35
N ALA A 378 4.18 17.74 3.52
CA ALA A 378 4.85 18.54 2.50
C ALA A 378 5.84 19.56 3.10
N GLU A 379 5.46 20.22 4.20
CA GLU A 379 6.37 21.15 4.89
C GLU A 379 7.54 20.42 5.56
N GLN A 380 7.30 19.24 6.12
CA GLN A 380 8.36 18.45 6.76
C GLN A 380 9.35 17.86 5.75
N LEU A 381 9.08 17.93 4.44
CA LEU A 381 10.05 17.60 3.38
C LEU A 381 10.97 18.78 3.03
N LEU A 382 10.62 20.01 3.42
CA LEU A 382 11.42 21.21 3.13
C LEU A 382 12.79 21.26 3.82
N PRO A 383 12.95 20.79 5.07
CA PRO A 383 14.28 20.67 5.68
C PRO A 383 15.19 19.74 4.90
N TYR A 384 14.64 18.71 4.25
CA TYR A 384 15.37 17.75 3.42
C TYR A 384 15.62 18.23 1.99
N GLY A 385 15.03 19.36 1.57
CA GLY A 385 15.13 19.86 0.20
C GLY A 385 14.32 19.08 -0.84
N ASP A 386 13.46 18.16 -0.43
CA ASP A 386 12.60 17.39 -1.32
C ASP A 386 11.35 18.18 -1.72
N THR A 387 11.60 19.26 -2.45
CA THR A 387 10.56 20.20 -2.92
C THR A 387 9.66 19.56 -3.97
N GLU A 388 10.15 18.57 -4.72
CA GLU A 388 9.35 17.89 -5.74
C GLU A 388 8.26 17.03 -5.09
N THR A 389 8.61 16.15 -4.15
CA THR A 389 7.63 15.32 -3.46
C THR A 389 6.65 16.18 -2.65
N ALA A 390 7.14 17.27 -2.05
CA ALA A 390 6.28 18.24 -1.37
C ALA A 390 5.22 18.85 -2.32
N ARG A 391 5.60 19.27 -3.54
CA ARG A 391 4.65 19.79 -4.54
C ARG A 391 3.63 18.74 -4.95
N GLN A 392 4.06 17.49 -5.14
CA GLN A 392 3.17 16.40 -5.50
C GLN A 392 2.10 16.17 -4.43
N LEU A 393 2.48 16.21 -3.14
CA LEU A 393 1.53 16.11 -2.02
C LEU A 393 0.50 17.23 -2.06
N VAL A 394 0.94 18.48 -2.22
CA VAL A 394 0.03 19.62 -2.24
C VAL A 394 -0.88 19.60 -3.48
N GLY A 395 -0.37 19.13 -4.62
CA GLY A 395 -1.18 18.89 -5.82
C GLY A 395 -2.30 17.88 -5.58
N ARG A 396 -2.04 16.81 -4.83
CA ARG A 396 -3.09 15.86 -4.41
C ARG A 396 -4.08 16.50 -3.45
N VAL A 397 -3.63 17.33 -2.52
CA VAL A 397 -4.53 18.07 -1.61
C VAL A 397 -5.50 18.95 -2.39
N LYS A 398 -5.05 19.63 -3.46
CA LYS A 398 -5.93 20.42 -4.34
C LYS A 398 -7.01 19.61 -5.03
N SER A 399 -6.83 18.31 -5.22
CA SER A 399 -7.85 17.42 -5.79
C SER A 399 -8.90 16.96 -4.77
N LEU A 400 -8.68 17.21 -3.47
CA LEU A 400 -9.64 16.84 -2.43
C LEU A 400 -10.78 17.88 -2.36
N PRO A 401 -12.03 17.46 -2.12
CA PRO A 401 -13.19 18.35 -2.04
C PRO A 401 -13.23 19.07 -0.67
N VAL A 402 -12.20 19.86 -0.37
CA VAL A 402 -12.04 20.57 0.90
C VAL A 402 -12.30 22.05 0.71
N GLN A 403 -13.26 22.57 1.47
CA GLN A 403 -13.48 24.01 1.61
C GLN A 403 -12.60 24.54 2.74
N TYR A 404 -11.75 25.52 2.43
CA TYR A 404 -10.87 26.20 3.38
C TYR A 404 -11.51 27.52 3.84
N ALA A 405 -11.49 27.80 5.13
CA ALA A 405 -11.96 29.08 5.65
C ALA A 405 -10.90 30.18 5.51
N ALA A 406 -11.32 31.45 5.54
CA ALA A 406 -10.40 32.59 5.51
C ALA A 406 -9.41 32.52 6.69
N GLY A 407 -8.13 32.76 6.41
CA GLY A 407 -7.03 32.67 7.40
C GLY A 407 -6.59 31.26 7.75
N GLN A 408 -7.23 30.20 7.22
CA GLN A 408 -6.70 28.84 7.35
C GLN A 408 -5.52 28.63 6.41
N ARG A 409 -4.65 27.70 6.80
CA ARG A 409 -3.55 27.23 5.96
C ARG A 409 -4.11 26.54 4.72
N THR A 410 -3.82 27.09 3.55
CA THR A 410 -4.30 26.58 2.25
C THR A 410 -3.18 25.91 1.45
N PRO A 411 -3.53 25.05 0.47
CA PRO A 411 -2.56 24.46 -0.45
C PRO A 411 -1.68 25.51 -1.17
N ASP A 412 -2.24 26.67 -1.50
CA ASP A 412 -1.49 27.73 -2.19
C ASP A 412 -0.42 28.37 -1.30
N MET A 413 -0.71 28.52 0.00
CA MET A 413 0.29 29.00 0.97
C MET A 413 1.46 28.01 1.10
N VAL A 414 1.16 26.72 1.14
CA VAL A 414 2.19 25.67 1.24
C VAL A 414 3.02 25.61 -0.06
N LEU A 415 2.39 25.74 -1.23
CA LEU A 415 3.12 25.84 -2.51
C LEU A 415 4.06 27.04 -2.53
N ALA A 416 3.59 28.21 -2.09
CA ALA A 416 4.43 29.41 -2.01
C ALA A 416 5.64 29.21 -1.08
N ALA A 417 5.45 28.53 0.06
CA ALA A 417 6.55 28.18 0.96
C ALA A 417 7.55 27.21 0.29
N ILE A 418 7.06 26.21 -0.46
CA ILE A 418 7.92 25.30 -1.24
C ILE A 418 8.71 26.06 -2.31
N ASP A 419 8.06 26.99 -3.04
CA ASP A 419 8.69 27.84 -4.05
C ASP A 419 9.79 28.72 -3.45
N GLN A 420 9.50 29.39 -2.34
CA GLN A 420 10.49 30.20 -1.63
C GLN A 420 11.69 29.37 -1.18
N ARG A 421 11.45 28.17 -0.64
CA ARG A 421 12.54 27.27 -0.23
C ARG A 421 13.39 26.82 -1.42
N ALA A 422 12.75 26.45 -2.53
CA ALA A 422 13.45 26.05 -3.76
C ALA A 422 14.33 27.20 -4.30
N GLN A 423 13.82 28.44 -4.29
CA GLN A 423 14.58 29.63 -4.68
C GLN A 423 15.77 29.90 -3.74
N GLN A 424 15.57 29.78 -2.42
CA GLN A 424 16.67 29.93 -1.45
C GLN A 424 17.79 28.92 -1.71
N MET A 425 17.45 27.67 -2.03
CA MET A 425 18.43 26.63 -2.36
C MET A 425 19.14 26.92 -3.68
N ALA A 426 18.42 27.37 -4.71
CA ALA A 426 19.01 27.76 -6.00
C ALA A 426 19.98 28.95 -5.84
N ASN A 427 19.64 29.92 -4.99
CA ASN A 427 20.48 31.10 -4.73
C ASN A 427 21.69 30.80 -3.85
N GLN A 428 21.72 29.66 -3.14
CA GLN A 428 22.88 29.19 -2.38
C GLN A 428 23.86 28.38 -3.24
N ALA A 429 23.47 28.00 -4.45
CA ALA A 429 24.29 27.21 -5.38
C ALA A 429 25.47 27.94 -6.08
N PRO A 430 25.64 29.28 -6.09
CA PRO A 430 26.78 29.91 -6.77
C PRO A 430 27.78 30.52 -5.77
N ASN A 431 28.70 29.72 -5.21
CA ASN A 431 30.01 30.25 -4.79
C ASN A 431 31.12 29.23 -4.49
N GLN A 432 30.93 27.92 -4.69
CA GLN A 432 31.99 26.93 -4.40
C GLN A 432 32.95 26.63 -5.56
N PHE A 433 32.83 27.31 -6.72
CA PHE A 433 33.71 27.09 -7.88
C PHE A 433 34.54 28.30 -8.33
N VAL A 434 34.57 29.40 -7.57
CA VAL A 434 35.45 30.57 -7.86
C VAL A 434 36.61 30.59 -6.87
N GLY A 435 37.57 29.68 -7.06
CA GLY A 435 38.72 29.56 -6.16
C GLY A 435 39.86 28.67 -6.68
N ALA A 436 40.08 28.64 -8.00
CA ALA A 436 41.20 27.91 -8.59
C ALA A 436 41.76 28.57 -9.87
N GLU A 437 41.75 29.90 -9.98
CA GLU A 437 42.52 30.62 -11.00
C GLU A 437 43.20 31.84 -10.37
N GLY A 438 44.13 31.54 -9.45
CA GLY A 438 45.07 32.49 -8.87
C GLY A 438 46.50 32.04 -9.10
N SER A 439 46.82 31.58 -10.32
CA SER A 439 48.20 31.33 -10.75
C SER A 439 48.95 32.66 -10.80
N GLN A 440 49.67 32.96 -9.72
CA GLN A 440 50.69 34.00 -9.68
C GLN A 440 51.66 33.78 -10.85
N PRO A 441 51.90 34.77 -11.74
CA PRO A 441 53.00 34.67 -12.69
C PRO A 441 54.31 34.71 -11.92
N ALA A 442 55.10 33.64 -12.08
CA ALA A 442 56.44 33.50 -11.54
C ALA A 442 57.28 34.74 -11.87
N ARG A 443 57.74 35.45 -10.83
CA ARG A 443 58.79 36.46 -10.96
C ARG A 443 60.09 35.74 -11.31
N LEU A 444 60.59 36.00 -12.52
CA LEU A 444 61.94 35.67 -12.97
C LEU A 444 62.98 36.30 -12.02
N PRO A 445 63.99 35.55 -11.55
CA PRO A 445 65.15 36.13 -10.90
C PRO A 445 66.05 36.83 -11.94
N THR A 446 66.27 38.13 -11.77
CA THR A 446 67.28 38.90 -12.51
C THR A 446 68.68 38.45 -12.10
N PRO A 447 69.59 38.15 -13.04
CA PRO A 447 71.01 38.02 -12.74
C PRO A 447 71.63 39.43 -12.72
N ASN A 448 72.11 39.88 -11.55
CA ASN A 448 72.91 41.09 -11.50
C ASN A 448 74.40 40.73 -11.39
N SER A 449 75.10 41.07 -12.45
CA SER A 449 76.52 40.98 -12.69
C SER A 449 77.26 42.11 -11.95
N GLN A 450 78.45 41.77 -11.44
CA GLN A 450 79.67 42.59 -11.40
C GLN A 450 79.66 43.99 -10.73
N GLN A 451 80.61 44.17 -9.81
CA GLN A 451 81.49 45.33 -9.52
C GLN A 451 81.88 45.24 -8.03
N SER A 452 83.12 45.36 -7.57
CA SER A 452 84.47 45.49 -8.13
C SER A 452 85.44 45.12 -7.00
#